data_AF-A0A183GMI4-F1
#
_entry.id   AF-A0A183GMI4-F1
#
_cell.length_a   1.000
_cell.length_b   1.000
_cell.length_c   1.000
_cell.angle_alpha   90.00
_cell.angle_beta   90.00
_cell.angle_gamma   90.00
#
_symmetry.space_group_name_H-M   'P 1'
#
loop_
_entity.id
_entity.type
_entity.pdbx_description
1 polymer ?
#
loop_
_entity_poly.entity_id
_entity_poly.type
_entity_poly.pdbx_seq_one_letter_code
_entity_poly.pdbx_strand_id
1 'polypeptide(L)'
;MAVDRRRESEGSREEVALPRVSQKTADNWQKYQEAKKAAKKAVAFAKATHYGDVNEKLESHDGNRYLYRLAKNRHRQTEDIETFFGIGDEHGHLPMNRKEA
;
A
#
# COMPACT_ATOMS: atom_id res chain seq x y z
N MET A 1 21.13 -43.70 -45.57
CA MET A 1 20.78 -44.06 -44.18
C MET A 1 21.77 -43.39 -43.23
N ALA A 2 21.29 -42.60 -42.28
CA ALA A 2 21.83 -42.37 -40.93
C ALA A 2 21.02 -41.23 -40.30
N VAL A 3 20.34 -41.56 -39.20
CA VAL A 3 19.52 -40.67 -38.37
C VAL A 3 20.42 -40.22 -37.21
N ASP A 4 20.29 -38.97 -36.75
CA ASP A 4 19.80 -38.62 -35.41
C ASP A 4 20.46 -37.41 -34.71
N ARG A 5 19.55 -36.63 -34.10
CA ARG A 5 19.66 -35.85 -32.85
C ARG A 5 20.71 -34.73 -32.72
N ARG A 6 20.26 -33.49 -32.98
CA ARG A 6 20.58 -32.36 -32.08
C ARG A 6 19.30 -31.72 -31.57
N ARG A 7 19.19 -31.76 -30.24
CA ARG A 7 18.05 -31.40 -29.41
C ARG A 7 17.90 -29.89 -29.39
N GLU A 8 16.87 -29.37 -30.04
CA GLU A 8 16.44 -27.98 -29.88
C GLU A 8 15.78 -27.87 -28.50
N SER A 9 16.45 -27.22 -27.55
CA SER A 9 15.81 -26.78 -26.31
C SER A 9 15.21 -25.41 -26.59
N GLU A 10 14.03 -25.40 -27.22
CA GLU A 10 13.11 -24.28 -27.09
C GLU A 10 12.66 -24.25 -25.63
N GLY A 11 13.41 -23.52 -24.81
CA GLY A 11 12.94 -23.08 -23.52
C GLY A 11 11.79 -22.12 -23.78
N SER A 12 10.58 -22.64 -23.89
CA SER A 12 9.33 -21.91 -23.78
C SER A 12 9.24 -21.32 -22.38
N ARG A 13 10.01 -20.25 -22.15
CA ARG A 13 9.50 -19.16 -21.33
C ARG A 13 8.30 -18.66 -22.11
N GLU A 14 7.11 -19.08 -21.67
CA GLU A 14 5.91 -18.30 -21.88
C GLU A 14 6.25 -16.86 -21.47
N GLU A 15 6.63 -16.04 -22.46
CA GLU A 15 6.31 -14.63 -22.37
C GLU A 15 4.79 -14.61 -22.30
N VAL A 16 4.28 -14.56 -21.06
CA VAL A 16 2.96 -14.02 -20.82
C VAL A 16 3.06 -12.58 -21.27
N ALA A 17 2.81 -12.39 -22.57
CA ALA A 17 2.73 -11.10 -23.22
C ALA A 17 1.62 -10.35 -22.51
N LEU A 18 1.98 -9.57 -21.50
CA LEU A 18 1.11 -8.50 -21.02
C LEU A 18 0.92 -7.60 -22.23
N PRO A 19 -0.29 -7.48 -22.82
CA PRO A 19 -0.49 -6.53 -23.89
C PRO A 19 -0.56 -5.16 -23.23
N ARG A 20 0.60 -4.56 -22.94
CA ARG A 20 0.70 -3.19 -22.44
C ARG A 20 1.04 -2.25 -23.58
N VAL A 21 0.15 -2.20 -24.56
CA VAL A 21 -0.01 -1.02 -25.41
C VAL A 21 -1.49 -0.67 -25.36
N SER A 22 -1.85 0.17 -24.39
CA SER A 22 -3.11 0.88 -24.40
C SER A 22 -3.22 1.61 -25.73
N GLN A 23 -3.97 1.06 -26.68
CA GLN A 23 -4.30 1.76 -27.92
C GLN A 23 -4.85 3.14 -27.52
N LYS A 24 -4.28 4.21 -28.07
CA LYS A 24 -4.68 5.61 -27.80
C LYS A 24 -6.01 5.91 -28.51
N THR A 25 -7.03 5.10 -28.25
CA THR A 25 -8.38 5.25 -28.79
C THR A 25 -9.20 6.10 -27.82
N ALA A 26 -10.09 6.94 -28.34
CA ALA A 26 -11.00 7.78 -27.53
C ALA A 26 -11.73 6.97 -26.44
N ASP A 27 -12.08 5.72 -26.75
CA ASP A 27 -12.72 4.77 -25.84
C ASP A 27 -11.89 4.47 -24.58
N ASN A 28 -10.57 4.32 -24.72
CA ASN A 28 -9.70 4.05 -23.58
C ASN A 28 -9.56 5.28 -22.68
N TRP A 29 -9.56 6.49 -23.27
CA TRP A 29 -9.60 7.73 -22.52
C TRP A 29 -10.92 7.89 -21.75
N GLN A 30 -12.05 7.58 -22.39
CA GLN A 30 -13.36 7.62 -21.75
C GLN A 30 -13.45 6.62 -20.58
N LYS A 31 -13.04 5.37 -20.79
CA LYS A 31 -13.00 4.34 -19.73
C LYS A 31 -12.12 4.77 -18.54
N TYR A 32 -10.97 5.38 -18.81
CA TYR A 32 -10.12 5.92 -17.74
C TYR A 32 -10.82 7.04 -16.96
N GLN A 33 -11.50 7.98 -17.64
CA GLN A 33 -12.22 9.06 -16.95
C GLN A 33 -13.37 8.55 -16.09
N GLU A 34 -14.12 7.57 -16.59
CA GLU A 34 -15.18 6.91 -15.84
C GLU A 34 -14.64 6.19 -14.60
N ALA A 35 -13.58 5.39 -14.76
CA ALA A 35 -12.90 4.71 -13.66
C ALA A 35 -12.35 5.70 -12.62
N LYS A 36 -11.71 6.79 -13.07
CA LYS A 36 -11.20 7.86 -12.19
C LYS A 36 -12.32 8.53 -11.41
N LYS A 37 -13.46 8.82 -12.05
CA LYS A 37 -14.63 9.41 -11.39
C LYS A 37 -15.23 8.43 -10.37
N ALA A 38 -15.33 7.16 -10.71
CA ALA A 38 -15.80 6.10 -9.81
C ALA A 38 -14.88 5.98 -8.59
N ALA A 39 -13.56 5.93 -8.79
CA ALA A 39 -12.58 5.87 -7.72
C ALA A 39 -12.66 7.09 -6.79
N LYS A 40 -12.78 8.31 -7.34
CA LYS A 40 -12.97 9.52 -6.54
C LYS A 40 -14.23 9.47 -5.68
N LYS A 41 -15.35 9.00 -6.26
CA LYS A 41 -16.61 8.82 -5.51
C LYS A 41 -16.45 7.79 -4.40
N ALA A 42 -15.81 6.66 -4.68
CA ALA A 42 -15.54 5.62 -3.69
C ALA A 42 -14.69 6.15 -2.53
N VAL A 43 -13.63 6.91 -2.82
CA VAL A 43 -12.79 7.54 -1.79
C VAL A 43 -13.58 8.57 -0.98
N ALA A 44 -14.38 9.41 -1.64
CA ALA A 44 -15.22 10.40 -0.95
C ALA A 44 -16.24 9.71 -0.03
N PHE A 45 -16.89 8.65 -0.49
CA PHE A 45 -17.82 7.86 0.29
C PHE A 45 -17.13 7.21 1.49
N ALA A 46 -16.01 6.52 1.27
CA ALA A 46 -15.24 5.89 2.35
C ALA A 46 -14.78 6.91 3.42
N LYS A 47 -14.36 8.10 3.00
CA LYS A 47 -14.03 9.19 3.93
C LYS A 47 -15.25 9.66 4.71
N ALA A 48 -16.38 9.89 4.02
CA ALA A 48 -17.61 10.33 4.67
C ALA A 48 -18.10 9.31 5.71
N THR A 49 -18.09 8.03 5.37
CA THR A 49 -18.42 6.94 6.31
C THR A 49 -17.45 6.93 7.49
N HIS A 50 -16.15 6.88 7.24
CA HIS A 50 -15.14 6.83 8.30
C HIS A 50 -15.25 8.02 9.26
N TYR A 51 -15.35 9.25 8.74
CA TYR A 51 -15.44 10.43 9.58
C TYR A 51 -16.81 10.59 10.24
N GLY A 52 -17.89 10.08 9.63
CA GLY A 52 -19.21 9.98 10.25
C GLY A 52 -19.14 9.16 11.54
N ASP A 53 -18.61 7.95 11.47
CA ASP A 53 -18.48 7.05 12.63
C ASP A 53 -17.58 7.64 13.73
N VAL A 54 -16.52 8.35 13.34
CA VAL A 54 -15.64 9.06 14.29
C VAL A 54 -16.39 10.21 14.94
N ASN A 55 -17.16 10.98 14.18
CA ASN A 55 -17.92 12.12 14.69
C ASN A 55 -19.02 11.67 15.66
N GLU A 56 -19.74 10.60 15.35
CA GLU A 56 -20.74 10.01 16.25
C GLU A 56 -20.13 9.62 17.60
N LYS A 57 -18.95 8.98 17.59
CA LYS A 57 -18.21 8.65 18.81
C LYS A 57 -17.78 9.88 19.61
N LEU A 58 -17.46 10.98 18.92
CA LEU A 58 -17.08 12.24 19.56
C LEU A 58 -18.28 12.97 20.17
N GLU A 59 -19.45 12.87 19.56
CA GLU A 59 -20.70 13.44 20.08
C GLU A 59 -21.30 12.62 21.24
N SER A 60 -20.86 11.37 21.41
CA SER A 60 -21.22 10.56 22.56
C SER A 60 -20.73 11.18 23.88
N HIS A 61 -21.38 10.84 24.99
CA HIS A 61 -20.95 11.23 26.34
C HIS A 61 -19.47 10.88 26.64
N ASP A 62 -18.95 9.85 25.98
CA ASP A 62 -17.59 9.35 26.15
C ASP A 62 -16.59 9.95 25.17
N GLY A 63 -17.01 10.91 24.34
CA GLY A 63 -16.17 11.56 23.32
C GLY A 63 -14.88 12.15 23.87
N ASN A 64 -14.93 12.75 25.06
CA ASN A 64 -13.75 13.28 25.74
C ASN A 64 -12.71 12.19 26.08
N ARG A 65 -13.18 11.01 26.54
CA ARG A 65 -12.28 9.87 26.81
C ARG A 65 -11.68 9.32 25.51
N TYR A 66 -12.48 9.31 24.45
CA TYR A 66 -12.02 8.89 23.12
C TYR A 66 -10.92 9.83 22.58
N LEU A 67 -11.10 11.15 22.69
CA LEU A 67 -10.08 12.14 22.31
C LEU A 67 -8.79 11.98 23.11
N TYR A 68 -8.88 11.81 24.44
CA TYR A 68 -7.71 11.59 25.28
C TYR A 68 -6.91 10.36 24.84
N ARG A 69 -7.59 9.23 24.59
CA ARG A 69 -6.94 8.00 24.10
C ARG A 69 -6.32 8.20 22.71
N LEU A 70 -6.99 8.90 21.81
CA LEU A 70 -6.47 9.20 20.47
C LEU A 70 -5.20 10.04 20.54
N ALA A 71 -5.19 11.10 21.35
CA ALA A 71 -4.02 11.96 21.56
C ALA A 71 -2.85 11.17 22.15
N LYS A 72 -3.11 10.34 23.17
CA LYS A 72 -2.08 9.51 23.81
C LYS A 72 -1.45 8.50 22.86
N ASN A 73 -2.25 7.86 22.00
CA ASN A 73 -1.75 6.93 21.00
C ASN A 73 -0.89 7.65 19.94
N ARG A 74 -1.31 8.84 19.49
CA ARG A 74 -0.52 9.64 18.55
C ARG A 74 0.82 10.05 19.15
N HIS A 75 0.81 10.52 20.39
CA HIS A 75 2.04 10.90 21.09
C HIS A 75 3.02 9.73 21.18
N ARG A 76 2.54 8.56 21.61
CA ARG A 76 3.35 7.33 21.66
C ARG A 76 3.90 6.92 20.30
N GLN A 77 3.11 7.04 19.23
CA GLN A 77 3.59 6.74 17.88
C GLN A 77 4.70 7.70 17.44
N THR A 78 4.61 8.98 17.79
CA THR A 78 5.67 9.95 17.51
C THR A 78 6.93 9.66 18.32
N GLU A 79 6.80 9.37 19.61
CA GLU A 79 7.93 8.98 20.46
C GLU A 79 8.62 7.71 19.94
N ASP A 80 7.84 6.71 19.50
CA ASP A 80 8.35 5.47 18.92
C ASP A 80 9.14 5.73 17.64
N ILE A 81 8.64 6.61 16.75
CA ILE A 81 9.35 7.01 15.53
C ILE A 81 10.65 7.77 15.86
N GLU A 82 10.63 8.69 16.82
CA GLU A 82 11.81 9.45 17.24
C GLU A 82 12.86 8.56 17.91
N THR A 83 12.42 7.56 18.67
CA THR A 83 13.27 6.64 19.42
C THR A 83 13.61 5.37 18.62
N PHE A 84 13.21 5.30 17.35
CA PHE A 84 13.40 4.11 16.53
C PHE A 84 14.87 3.89 16.17
N PHE A 85 15.52 2.92 16.82
CA PHE A 85 16.93 2.59 16.62
C PHE A 85 17.20 1.67 15.41
N GLY A 86 16.16 1.11 14.78
CA GLY A 86 16.26 0.23 13.62
C GLY A 86 15.35 -1.01 13.71
N ILE A 87 15.13 -1.68 12.57
CA ILE A 87 14.48 -3.00 12.54
C ILE A 87 15.56 -4.04 12.88
N GLY A 88 15.32 -4.87 13.89
CA GLY A 88 16.24 -5.95 14.26
C GLY A 88 16.37 -6.99 13.14
N ASP A 89 17.52 -7.66 13.07
CA ASP A 89 17.70 -8.83 12.22
C ASP A 89 16.85 -10.04 12.69
N GLU A 90 16.94 -11.17 12.00
CA GLU A 90 16.21 -12.42 12.35
C GLU A 90 16.51 -12.91 13.79
N HIS A 91 17.57 -12.40 14.42
CA HIS A 91 17.98 -12.71 15.80
C HIS A 91 17.70 -11.57 16.79
N GLY A 92 17.07 -10.48 16.34
CA GLY A 92 16.73 -9.32 17.15
C GLY A 92 17.89 -8.35 17.41
N HIS A 93 19.03 -8.49 16.73
CA HIS A 93 20.12 -7.53 16.85
C HIS A 93 19.81 -6.26 16.05
N LEU A 94 19.92 -5.12 16.72
CA LEU A 94 19.77 -3.81 16.11
C LEU A 94 21.08 -3.43 15.38
N PRO A 95 21.05 -2.97 14.13
CA PRO A 95 22.21 -2.42 13.44
C PRO A 95 22.59 -1.04 14.04
N MET A 96 23.22 -1.04 15.20
CA MET A 96 23.71 0.18 15.86
C MET A 96 24.92 0.75 15.10
N ASN A 97 24.71 1.75 14.25
CA ASN A 97 25.80 2.55 13.68
C ASN A 97 26.18 3.70 14.63
N ARG A 98 26.81 3.39 15.77
CA ARG A 98 27.40 4.43 16.62
C ARG A 98 28.79 4.78 16.06
N LYS A 99 28.95 5.98 15.48
CA LYS A 99 30.28 6.59 15.37
C LYS A 99 30.68 7.05 16.77
N GLU A 100 31.74 6.45 17.31
CA GLU A 100 32.37 6.88 18.56
C GLU A 100 32.96 8.29 18.36
N ALA A 101 32.79 9.15 19.36
CA ALA A 101 33.32 10.51 19.42
C ALA A 101 34.66 10.51 20.17
#